data_AF-A0A0G0KKU1-F1
#
_entry.id   AF-A0A0G0KKU1-F1
#
_cell.length_a   1.000
_cell.length_b   1.000
_cell.length_c   1.000
_cell.angle_alpha   90.00
_cell.angle_beta   90.00
_cell.angle_gamma   90.00
#
_symmetry.space_group_name_H-M   'P 1'
#
loop_
_entity.id
_entity.type
_entity.pdbx_description
1 polymer ?
#
loop_
_entity_poly.entity_id
_entity_poly.type
_entity_poly.pdbx_seq_one_letter_code
_entity_poly.pdbx_strand_id
1 'polypeptide(L)'
;MKKIVFGLMLSLGFLIPAHAVKEVLFAPDDRPKTRLLEYIAAAKKRIHVAMYTFTEKDFADALVLASQRGVHVQVILDLSSVLSPYAKVYLLSPMVEVFAFVTKQHYSSDPQARTFAPLMHNKFAVIDDVVWTGSFNWTQSANSRNQENVVVIKDAQAVKKYEERFQIIREKCSKVEAVLQSMHVRNKKSITTKRVQKARRLLKRYHKNTCKSA
;
A
#
# COMPACT_ATOMS: atom_id res chain seq x y z
N MET A 1 61.01 21.74 38.16
CA MET A 1 59.99 22.10 37.16
C MET A 1 59.39 20.81 36.59
N LYS A 2 58.17 20.43 36.98
CA LYS A 2 57.49 19.21 36.48
C LYS A 2 56.65 19.59 35.26
N LYS A 3 56.94 19.02 34.10
CA LYS A 3 56.13 19.20 32.88
C LYS A 3 54.89 18.31 32.97
N ILE A 4 53.72 18.93 33.02
CA ILE A 4 52.42 18.25 32.93
C ILE A 4 52.13 18.08 31.43
N VAL A 5 52.05 16.84 30.97
CA VAL A 5 51.63 16.50 29.59
C VAL A 5 50.12 16.31 29.61
N PHE A 6 49.39 17.20 28.93
CA PHE A 6 47.95 17.09 28.72
C PHE A 6 47.71 16.08 27.59
N GLY A 7 47.32 14.85 27.94
CA GLY A 7 46.92 13.83 26.99
C GLY A 7 45.55 14.15 26.41
N LEU A 8 45.49 14.50 25.12
CA LEU A 8 44.26 14.64 24.36
C LEU A 8 43.62 13.25 24.19
N MET A 9 42.63 12.90 25.03
CA MET A 9 41.82 11.70 24.79
C MET A 9 40.95 11.96 23.55
N LEU A 10 41.39 11.48 22.39
CA LEU A 10 40.48 11.22 21.26
C LEU A 10 39.54 10.09 21.68
N SER A 11 38.33 10.43 22.13
CA SER A 11 37.25 9.46 22.19
C SER A 11 36.88 9.08 20.76
N LEU A 12 37.44 7.98 20.25
CA LEU A 12 36.89 7.31 19.07
C LEU A 12 35.47 6.85 19.44
N GLY A 13 34.47 7.65 19.08
CA GLY A 13 33.09 7.22 19.10
C GLY A 13 32.94 6.05 18.14
N PHE A 14 32.78 4.84 18.65
CA PHE A 14 32.36 3.71 17.84
C PHE A 14 30.98 4.05 17.27
N LEU A 15 30.91 4.38 15.98
CA LEU A 15 29.66 4.39 15.23
C LEU A 15 29.20 2.93 15.18
N ILE A 16 28.28 2.54 16.07
CA ILE A 16 27.57 1.28 15.90
C ILE A 16 26.76 1.43 14.61
N PRO A 17 26.99 0.64 13.56
CA PRO A 17 26.17 0.72 12.37
C PRO A 17 24.75 0.33 12.76
N ALA A 18 23.83 1.30 12.66
CA ALA A 18 22.42 1.01 12.78
C ALA A 18 22.05 0.04 11.65
N HIS A 19 21.59 -1.16 12.01
CA HIS A 19 21.15 -2.13 11.01
C HIS A 19 19.90 -1.58 10.33
N ALA A 20 20.02 -1.26 9.04
CA ALA A 20 18.93 -0.70 8.23
C ALA A 20 17.73 -1.66 8.11
N VAL A 21 17.99 -2.97 8.14
CA VAL A 21 16.96 -4.01 8.20
C VAL A 21 16.54 -4.19 9.66
N LYS A 22 15.28 -3.90 9.95
CA LYS A 22 14.69 -4.01 11.28
C LYS A 22 14.20 -5.43 11.56
N GLU A 23 13.55 -6.06 10.59
CA GLU A 23 13.05 -7.43 10.68
C GLU A 23 12.84 -8.03 9.29
N VAL A 24 12.90 -9.35 9.21
CA VAL A 24 12.54 -10.16 8.03
C VAL A 24 11.50 -11.17 8.50
N LEU A 25 10.43 -11.34 7.73
CA LEU A 25 9.32 -12.23 8.06
C LEU A 25 8.98 -13.09 6.85
N PHE A 26 8.70 -14.35 7.07
CA PHE A 26 8.24 -15.30 6.08
C PHE A 26 6.81 -15.75 6.39
N ALA A 27 5.93 -15.68 5.39
CA ALA A 27 4.59 -16.24 5.51
C ALA A 27 4.61 -17.73 5.16
N PRO A 28 3.79 -18.56 5.82
CA PRO A 28 2.84 -18.19 6.88
C PRO A 28 3.46 -18.12 8.29
N ASP A 29 4.70 -18.58 8.47
CA ASP A 29 5.27 -18.96 9.76
C ASP A 29 5.49 -17.77 10.73
N ASP A 30 6.00 -16.64 10.22
CA ASP A 30 6.27 -15.43 11.00
C ASP A 30 5.06 -14.49 11.11
N ARG A 31 3.88 -14.96 10.70
CA ARG A 31 2.59 -14.26 10.83
C ARG A 31 2.59 -12.79 10.36
N PRO A 32 3.11 -12.46 9.16
CA PRO A 32 3.31 -11.08 8.70
C PRO A 32 2.04 -10.21 8.70
N LYS A 33 0.83 -10.78 8.54
CA LYS A 33 -0.42 -10.01 8.69
C LYS A 33 -0.54 -9.38 10.08
N THR A 34 -0.30 -10.17 11.13
CA THR A 34 -0.41 -9.69 12.52
C THR A 34 0.57 -8.54 12.72
N ARG A 35 1.80 -8.74 12.24
CA ARG A 35 2.86 -7.75 12.39
C ARG A 35 2.59 -6.45 11.63
N LEU A 36 2.08 -6.54 10.40
CA LEU A 36 1.69 -5.36 9.63
C LEU A 36 0.54 -4.57 10.30
N LEU A 37 -0.44 -5.27 10.90
CA LEU A 37 -1.53 -4.61 11.63
C LEU A 37 -0.99 -3.80 12.83
N GLU A 38 0.02 -4.31 13.53
CA GLU A 38 0.70 -3.58 14.61
C GLU A 38 1.40 -2.31 14.10
N TYR A 39 2.09 -2.38 12.94
CA TYR A 39 2.67 -1.20 12.30
C TYR A 39 1.63 -0.14 11.94
N ILE A 40 0.51 -0.56 11.34
CA ILE A 40 -0.59 0.34 10.97
C ILE A 40 -1.23 0.96 12.22
N ALA A 41 -1.39 0.19 13.29
CA ALA A 41 -1.93 0.67 14.56
C ALA A 41 -0.99 1.68 15.25
N ALA A 42 0.31 1.47 15.17
CA ALA A 42 1.33 2.33 15.78
C ALA A 42 1.55 3.65 15.02
N ALA A 43 1.24 3.70 13.72
CA ALA A 43 1.48 4.86 12.86
C ALA A 43 0.86 6.16 13.39
N LYS A 44 1.61 7.26 13.25
CA LYS A 44 1.30 8.59 13.78
C LYS A 44 1.18 9.68 12.72
N LYS A 45 1.92 9.61 11.62
CA LYS A 45 1.97 10.68 10.61
C LYS A 45 1.38 10.25 9.29
N ARG A 46 1.87 9.15 8.72
CA ARG A 46 1.48 8.72 7.37
C ARG A 46 1.57 7.22 7.13
N ILE A 47 0.69 6.73 6.27
CA ILE A 47 0.72 5.39 5.70
C ILE A 47 0.49 5.51 4.19
N HIS A 48 1.52 5.23 3.41
CA HIS A 48 1.46 5.28 1.94
C HIS A 48 1.69 3.88 1.38
N VAL A 49 0.69 3.31 0.71
CA VAL A 49 0.66 1.89 0.31
C VAL A 49 0.68 1.77 -1.20
N ALA A 50 1.67 1.10 -1.78
CA ALA A 50 1.65 0.66 -3.17
C ALA A 50 1.50 -0.87 -3.20
N MET A 51 0.30 -1.34 -3.51
CA MET A 51 -0.06 -2.76 -3.38
C MET A 51 -0.65 -3.34 -4.67
N TYR A 52 -0.03 -4.41 -5.16
CA TYR A 52 -0.50 -5.10 -6.34
C TYR A 52 -1.88 -5.70 -6.11
N THR A 53 -2.05 -6.59 -5.11
CA THR A 53 -3.36 -7.18 -4.78
C THR A 53 -3.77 -6.87 -3.34
N PHE A 54 -4.99 -6.33 -3.17
CA PHE A 54 -5.57 -5.98 -1.87
C PHE A 54 -7.01 -6.52 -1.76
N THR A 55 -7.15 -7.62 -1.01
CA THR A 55 -8.44 -8.30 -0.77
C THR A 55 -8.70 -8.66 0.70
N GLU A 56 -7.73 -8.43 1.59
CA GLU A 56 -7.89 -8.66 3.03
C GLU A 56 -8.69 -7.52 3.69
N LYS A 57 -9.72 -7.86 4.45
CA LYS A 57 -10.60 -6.87 5.11
C LYS A 57 -9.88 -6.17 6.26
N ASP A 58 -9.11 -6.92 7.05
CA ASP A 58 -8.53 -6.39 8.28
C ASP A 58 -7.55 -5.22 8.01
N PHE A 59 -6.82 -5.28 6.90
CA PHE A 59 -5.97 -4.15 6.48
C PHE A 59 -6.79 -2.93 6.06
N ALA A 60 -7.93 -3.12 5.38
CA ALA A 60 -8.79 -2.00 5.01
C ALA A 60 -9.37 -1.31 6.26
N ASP A 61 -9.85 -2.08 7.23
CA ASP A 61 -10.35 -1.55 8.49
C ASP A 61 -9.25 -0.81 9.26
N ALA A 62 -8.05 -1.40 9.36
CA ALA A 62 -6.92 -0.81 10.06
C ALA A 62 -6.46 0.53 9.44
N LEU A 63 -6.45 0.63 8.11
CA LEU A 63 -6.15 1.89 7.41
C LEU A 63 -7.20 2.97 7.69
N VAL A 64 -8.49 2.60 7.74
CA VAL A 64 -9.56 3.54 8.10
C VAL A 64 -9.41 4.02 9.54
N LEU A 65 -9.15 3.12 10.48
CA LEU A 65 -8.88 3.47 11.87
C LEU A 65 -7.65 4.38 11.99
N ALA A 66 -6.59 4.15 11.21
CA ALA A 66 -5.42 5.03 11.19
C ALA A 66 -5.79 6.43 10.68
N SER A 67 -6.55 6.51 9.60
CA SER A 67 -7.03 7.78 9.06
C SER A 67 -7.92 8.56 10.05
N GLN A 68 -8.79 7.85 10.78
CA GLN A 68 -9.60 8.45 11.86
C GLN A 68 -8.77 9.01 13.02
N ARG A 69 -7.58 8.45 13.28
CA ARG A 69 -6.62 9.00 14.24
C ARG A 69 -5.85 10.23 13.72
N GLY A 70 -6.12 10.68 12.50
CA GLY A 70 -5.43 11.81 11.86
C GLY A 70 -4.18 11.42 11.07
N VAL A 71 -3.91 10.12 10.88
CA VAL A 71 -2.80 9.66 10.02
C VAL A 71 -3.15 9.93 8.56
N HIS A 72 -2.22 10.49 7.79
CA HIS A 72 -2.41 10.68 6.35
C HIS A 72 -2.28 9.35 5.62
N VAL A 73 -3.37 8.84 5.05
CA VAL A 73 -3.40 7.52 4.40
C VAL A 73 -3.66 7.64 2.90
N GLN A 74 -2.73 7.13 2.10
CA GLN A 74 -2.87 7.03 0.64
C GLN A 74 -2.59 5.60 0.17
N VAL A 75 -3.38 5.11 -0.77
CA VAL A 75 -3.29 3.75 -1.31
C VAL A 75 -3.27 3.79 -2.84
N ILE A 76 -2.27 3.17 -3.45
CA ILE A 76 -2.14 2.94 -4.88
C ILE A 76 -2.35 1.45 -5.13
N LEU A 77 -3.29 1.13 -6.02
CA LEU A 77 -3.62 -0.24 -6.42
C LEU A 77 -3.42 -0.43 -7.92
N ASP A 78 -3.05 -1.64 -8.31
CA ASP A 78 -3.20 -2.07 -9.69
C ASP A 78 -4.69 -2.15 -10.07
N LEU A 79 -5.04 -1.83 -11.32
CA LEU A 79 -6.43 -1.89 -11.77
C LEU A 79 -7.05 -3.28 -11.59
N SER A 80 -6.28 -4.34 -11.81
CA SER A 80 -6.78 -5.72 -11.65
C SER A 80 -7.26 -5.99 -10.22
N SER A 81 -6.60 -5.40 -9.23
CA SER A 81 -6.99 -5.47 -7.81
C SER A 81 -8.24 -4.66 -7.52
N VAL A 82 -8.35 -3.44 -8.08
CA VAL A 82 -9.57 -2.61 -7.97
C VAL A 82 -10.78 -3.31 -8.57
N LEU A 83 -10.61 -3.99 -9.71
CA LEU A 83 -11.68 -4.70 -10.42
C LEU A 83 -11.88 -6.15 -9.95
N SER A 84 -11.12 -6.62 -8.97
CA SER A 84 -11.25 -7.97 -8.44
C SER A 84 -12.66 -8.21 -7.88
N PRO A 85 -13.26 -9.40 -8.07
CA PRO A 85 -14.53 -9.74 -7.43
C PRO A 85 -14.43 -9.74 -5.89
N TYR A 86 -13.21 -9.85 -5.35
CA TYR A 86 -12.89 -9.86 -3.92
C TYR A 86 -12.25 -8.56 -3.43
N ALA A 87 -12.16 -7.53 -4.28
CA ALA A 87 -11.57 -6.25 -3.92
C ALA A 87 -12.15 -5.76 -2.59
N LYS A 88 -11.33 -5.14 -1.74
CA LYS A 88 -11.80 -4.48 -0.50
C LYS A 88 -11.65 -2.97 -0.54
N VAL A 89 -11.30 -2.42 -1.71
CA VAL A 89 -11.14 -0.99 -1.94
C VAL A 89 -12.37 -0.17 -1.54
N TYR A 90 -13.58 -0.72 -1.69
CA TYR A 90 -14.83 -0.05 -1.29
C TYR A 90 -15.04 0.03 0.23
N LEU A 91 -14.23 -0.64 1.04
CA LEU A 91 -14.28 -0.53 2.50
C LEU A 91 -13.45 0.64 3.03
N LEU A 92 -12.63 1.25 2.17
CA LEU A 92 -11.82 2.41 2.55
C LEU A 92 -12.73 3.65 2.66
N SER A 93 -12.52 4.40 3.75
CA SER A 93 -13.19 5.67 4.05
C SER A 93 -12.88 6.73 2.99
N PRO A 94 -13.77 7.71 2.72
CA PRO A 94 -13.41 8.88 1.94
C PRO A 94 -12.17 9.63 2.46
N MET A 95 -11.82 9.45 3.74
CA MET A 95 -10.61 10.00 4.36
C MET A 95 -9.32 9.27 3.92
N VAL A 96 -9.44 8.07 3.35
CA VAL A 96 -8.32 7.33 2.75
C VAL A 96 -8.31 7.60 1.26
N GLU A 97 -7.23 8.20 0.76
CA GLU A 97 -7.11 8.52 -0.65
C GLU A 97 -6.69 7.30 -1.47
N VAL A 98 -7.53 6.86 -2.40
CA VAL A 98 -7.24 5.68 -3.22
C VAL A 98 -7.03 6.03 -4.70
N PHE A 99 -5.96 5.50 -5.26
CA PHE A 99 -5.55 5.68 -6.65
C PHE A 99 -5.44 4.32 -7.34
N ALA A 100 -5.85 4.27 -8.60
CA ALA A 100 -5.67 3.13 -9.48
C ALA A 100 -4.59 3.43 -10.52
N PHE A 101 -3.65 2.51 -10.66
CA PHE A 101 -2.72 2.50 -11.78
C PHE A 101 -3.46 2.06 -13.04
N VAL A 102 -3.58 2.98 -13.99
CA VAL A 102 -4.24 2.77 -15.27
C VAL A 102 -3.39 3.38 -16.38
N THR A 103 -3.43 2.76 -17.55
CA THR A 103 -2.72 3.19 -18.75
C THR A 103 -3.67 3.19 -19.93
N LYS A 104 -3.25 3.75 -21.07
CA LYS A 104 -4.07 3.74 -22.30
C LYS A 104 -4.47 2.32 -22.74
N GLN A 105 -3.59 1.34 -22.55
CA GLN A 105 -3.84 -0.07 -22.87
C GLN A 105 -5.05 -0.63 -22.15
N HIS A 106 -5.31 -0.21 -20.91
CA HIS A 106 -6.46 -0.65 -20.11
C HIS A 106 -7.80 -0.23 -20.72
N TYR A 107 -7.83 0.85 -21.51
CA TYR A 107 -9.01 1.35 -22.20
C TYR A 107 -9.11 0.86 -23.65
N SER A 108 -8.15 0.06 -24.12
CA SER A 108 -8.14 -0.43 -25.49
C SER A 108 -9.36 -1.31 -25.80
N SER A 109 -9.92 -1.14 -27.00
CA SER A 109 -10.93 -2.06 -27.53
C SER A 109 -10.35 -3.43 -27.87
N ASP A 110 -9.05 -3.51 -28.13
CA ASP A 110 -8.34 -4.76 -28.37
C ASP A 110 -8.16 -5.53 -27.03
N PRO A 111 -8.72 -6.75 -26.91
CA PRO A 111 -8.53 -7.60 -25.74
C PRO A 111 -7.06 -7.98 -25.49
N GLN A 112 -6.24 -8.11 -26.53
CA GLN A 112 -4.83 -8.47 -26.37
C GLN A 112 -4.06 -7.33 -25.72
N ALA A 113 -4.22 -6.09 -26.23
CA ALA A 113 -3.67 -4.89 -25.59
C ALA A 113 -4.06 -4.76 -24.11
N ARG A 114 -5.31 -5.08 -23.74
CA ARG A 114 -5.74 -5.08 -22.33
C ARG A 114 -5.08 -6.18 -21.49
N THR A 115 -4.81 -7.34 -22.08
CA THR A 115 -4.19 -8.48 -21.40
C THR A 115 -2.72 -8.20 -21.08
N PHE A 116 -2.02 -7.49 -21.97
CA PHE A 116 -0.63 -7.07 -21.79
C PHE A 116 -0.48 -5.64 -21.28
N ALA A 117 -1.53 -5.10 -20.64
CA ALA A 117 -1.42 -3.79 -20.03
C ALA A 117 -0.36 -3.82 -18.91
N PRO A 118 0.48 -2.77 -18.78
CA PRO A 118 1.49 -2.70 -17.72
C PRO A 118 0.88 -2.83 -16.33
N LEU A 119 1.63 -3.45 -15.40
CA LEU A 119 1.18 -3.70 -14.03
C LEU A 119 1.89 -2.78 -13.02
N MET A 120 1.16 -2.35 -12.00
CA MET A 120 1.77 -1.83 -10.77
C MET A 120 2.01 -3.02 -9.83
N HIS A 121 3.12 -3.72 -10.02
CA HIS A 121 3.40 -4.98 -9.32
C HIS A 121 4.14 -4.79 -7.99
N ASN A 122 4.15 -3.59 -7.40
CA ASN A 122 4.79 -3.35 -6.11
C ASN A 122 3.97 -3.95 -4.96
N LYS A 123 4.66 -4.32 -3.88
CA LYS A 123 4.05 -4.63 -2.58
C LYS A 123 4.87 -3.94 -1.50
N PHE A 124 4.67 -2.64 -1.34
CA PHE A 124 5.31 -1.92 -0.25
C PHE A 124 4.35 -0.96 0.43
N ALA A 125 4.66 -0.63 1.68
CA ALA A 125 4.06 0.46 2.41
C ALA A 125 5.15 1.28 3.10
N VAL A 126 5.04 2.60 3.04
CA VAL A 126 5.83 3.50 3.87
C VAL A 126 4.95 3.91 5.05
N ILE A 127 5.38 3.54 6.25
CA ILE A 127 4.64 3.78 7.50
C ILE A 127 5.57 4.62 8.38
N ASP A 128 5.28 5.92 8.46
CA ASP A 128 6.14 6.91 9.12
C ASP A 128 7.63 6.86 8.70
N ASP A 129 8.47 6.23 9.53
CA ASP A 129 9.92 6.09 9.41
C ASP A 129 10.37 4.66 9.05
N VAL A 130 9.44 3.80 8.61
CA VAL A 130 9.75 2.45 8.13
C VAL A 130 9.18 2.18 6.74
N VAL A 131 9.85 1.28 6.02
CA VAL A 131 9.35 0.67 4.78
C VAL A 131 9.04 -0.79 5.07
N TRP A 132 7.82 -1.21 4.76
CA TRP A 132 7.41 -2.59 4.65
C TRP A 132 7.45 -2.99 3.18
N THR A 133 8.23 -4.00 2.79
CA THR A 133 8.32 -4.42 1.37
C THR A 133 8.58 -5.92 1.23
N GLY A 134 8.29 -6.50 0.08
CA GLY A 134 8.56 -7.92 -0.19
C GLY A 134 7.65 -8.49 -1.27
N SER A 135 7.39 -9.80 -1.22
CA SER A 135 6.45 -10.46 -2.13
C SER A 135 4.99 -10.37 -1.64
N PHE A 136 4.81 -10.13 -0.33
CA PHE A 136 3.56 -10.26 0.41
C PHE A 136 2.43 -9.34 -0.11
N ASN A 137 1.52 -9.91 -0.89
CA ASN A 137 0.26 -9.24 -1.23
C ASN A 137 -0.66 -9.14 -0.01
N TRP A 138 -1.57 -8.17 0.00
CA TRP A 138 -2.52 -7.95 1.08
C TRP A 138 -3.77 -8.80 0.90
N THR A 139 -3.59 -10.12 0.99
CA THR A 139 -4.61 -11.14 0.75
C THR A 139 -4.60 -12.23 1.82
N GLN A 140 -5.71 -12.95 1.97
CA GLN A 140 -5.79 -14.09 2.88
C GLN A 140 -4.82 -15.22 2.49
N SER A 141 -4.61 -15.46 1.19
CA SER A 141 -3.72 -16.52 0.71
C SER A 141 -2.25 -16.23 1.02
N ALA A 142 -1.82 -14.97 0.85
CA ALA A 142 -0.47 -14.52 1.20
C ALA A 142 -0.20 -14.78 2.70
N ASN A 143 -1.20 -14.57 3.55
CA ASN A 143 -1.05 -14.78 5.00
C ASN A 143 -1.04 -16.24 5.44
N SER A 144 -1.86 -17.10 4.82
CA SER A 144 -2.20 -18.42 5.40
C SER A 144 -1.73 -19.63 4.60
N ARG A 145 -1.28 -19.44 3.36
CA ARG A 145 -0.96 -20.57 2.46
C ARG A 145 0.28 -20.36 1.60
N ASN A 146 0.46 -19.16 1.06
CA ASN A 146 1.60 -18.90 0.18
C ASN A 146 2.90 -18.78 0.98
N GLN A 147 3.99 -19.13 0.32
CA GLN A 147 5.34 -18.77 0.76
C GLN A 147 5.63 -17.35 0.30
N GLU A 148 5.75 -16.43 1.25
CA GLU A 148 5.97 -15.01 0.98
C GLU A 148 7.07 -14.48 1.87
N ASN A 149 7.76 -13.43 1.45
CA ASN A 149 8.73 -12.74 2.28
C ASN A 149 8.34 -11.27 2.50
N VAL A 150 8.76 -10.74 3.63
CA VAL A 150 8.71 -9.33 4.00
C VAL A 150 10.05 -8.93 4.58
N VAL A 151 10.52 -7.75 4.20
CA VAL A 151 11.62 -7.04 4.83
C VAL A 151 11.07 -5.72 5.35
N VAL A 152 11.26 -5.45 6.64
CA VAL A 152 10.97 -4.16 7.23
C VAL A 152 12.28 -3.40 7.39
N ILE A 153 12.33 -2.22 6.78
CA ILE A 153 13.53 -1.39 6.72
C ILE A 153 13.28 -0.14 7.55
N LYS A 154 14.17 0.14 8.51
CA LYS A 154 14.19 1.37 9.31
C LYS A 154 15.46 2.15 8.97
N ASP A 155 15.46 2.75 7.79
CA ASP A 155 16.54 3.59 7.29
C ASP A 155 15.96 4.81 6.57
N ALA A 156 16.46 6.00 6.91
CA ALA A 156 15.92 7.26 6.42
C ALA A 156 16.09 7.42 4.90
N GLN A 157 17.19 6.91 4.33
CA GLN A 157 17.43 7.02 2.88
C GLN A 157 16.51 6.08 2.11
N ALA A 158 16.31 4.85 2.59
CA ALA A 158 15.35 3.91 2.03
C ALA A 158 13.93 4.48 2.09
N VAL A 159 13.50 4.97 3.26
CA VAL A 159 12.18 5.61 3.43
C VAL A 159 11.98 6.75 2.44
N LYS A 160 12.97 7.63 2.30
CA LYS A 160 12.93 8.74 1.33
C LYS A 160 12.76 8.24 -0.10
N LYS A 161 13.57 7.26 -0.53
CA LYS A 161 13.55 6.73 -1.89
C LYS A 161 12.24 6.00 -2.22
N TYR A 162 11.69 5.24 -1.28
CA TYR A 162 10.38 4.60 -1.44
C TYR A 162 9.25 5.61 -1.48
N GLU A 163 9.33 6.67 -0.67
CA GLU A 163 8.36 7.77 -0.69
C GLU A 163 8.38 8.52 -2.03
N GLU A 164 9.56 8.90 -2.52
CA GLU A 164 9.71 9.51 -3.85
C GLU A 164 9.12 8.62 -4.94
N ARG A 165 9.40 7.31 -4.89
CA ARG A 165 8.83 6.36 -5.84
C ARG A 165 7.30 6.28 -5.72
N PHE A 166 6.76 6.27 -4.51
CA PHE A 166 5.32 6.28 -4.27
C PHE A 166 4.67 7.51 -4.91
N GLN A 167 5.24 8.70 -4.71
CA GLN A 167 4.72 9.94 -5.29
C GLN A 167 4.77 9.93 -6.83
N ILE A 168 5.88 9.48 -7.43
CA ILE A 168 6.00 9.33 -8.90
C ILE A 168 4.94 8.38 -9.47
N ILE A 169 4.63 7.27 -8.78
CA ILE A 169 3.58 6.36 -9.22
C ILE A 169 2.22 7.03 -9.06
N ARG A 170 1.96 7.70 -7.93
CA ARG A 170 0.70 8.38 -7.62
C ARG A 170 0.33 9.41 -8.68
N GLU A 171 1.29 10.22 -9.11
CA GLU A 171 1.13 11.24 -10.16
C GLU A 171 0.72 10.65 -11.52
N LYS A 172 1.10 9.38 -11.77
CA LYS A 172 0.72 8.63 -12.98
C LYS A 172 -0.60 7.87 -12.83
N CYS A 173 -1.17 7.85 -11.62
CA CYS A 173 -2.41 7.16 -11.31
C CYS A 173 -3.61 8.11 -11.39
N SER A 174 -4.81 7.54 -11.38
CA SER A 174 -6.07 8.28 -11.29
C SER A 174 -6.82 7.87 -10.03
N LYS A 175 -7.58 8.78 -9.41
CA LYS A 175 -8.46 8.44 -8.29
C LYS A 175 -9.40 7.29 -8.68
N VAL A 176 -9.61 6.32 -7.78
CA VAL A 176 -10.41 5.13 -8.06
C VAL A 176 -11.84 5.50 -8.47
N GLU A 177 -12.43 6.51 -7.84
CA GLU A 177 -13.76 7.04 -8.17
C GLU A 177 -13.84 7.45 -9.63
N ALA A 178 -12.85 8.25 -10.08
CA ALA A 178 -12.79 8.76 -11.45
C ALA A 178 -12.59 7.62 -12.46
N VAL A 179 -11.73 6.64 -12.17
CA VAL A 179 -11.52 5.46 -13.02
C VAL A 179 -12.79 4.63 -13.15
N LEU A 180 -13.45 4.34 -12.04
CA LEU A 180 -14.68 3.55 -12.05
C LEU A 180 -15.84 4.28 -12.76
N GLN A 181 -15.84 5.62 -12.76
CA GLN A 181 -16.81 6.42 -13.50
C GLN A 181 -16.49 6.47 -15.00
N SER A 182 -15.23 6.69 -15.38
CA SER A 182 -14.76 6.88 -16.76
C SER A 182 -14.70 5.59 -17.57
N MET A 183 -14.56 4.43 -16.91
CA MET A 183 -14.60 3.14 -17.59
C MET A 183 -15.99 2.87 -18.18
N HIS A 184 -16.16 3.30 -19.43
CA HIS A 184 -17.33 3.08 -20.25
C HIS A 184 -17.28 1.66 -20.81
N VAL A 185 -18.26 0.83 -20.43
CA VAL A 185 -18.22 -0.59 -20.79
C VAL A 185 -19.20 -0.90 -21.90
N ARG A 186 -18.65 -1.07 -23.11
CA ARG A 186 -19.41 -1.23 -24.37
C ARG A 186 -20.28 -2.49 -24.42
N ASN A 187 -19.90 -3.55 -23.69
CA ASN A 187 -20.64 -4.80 -23.67
C ASN A 187 -21.17 -5.10 -22.27
N LYS A 188 -22.46 -4.84 -21.99
CA LYS A 188 -23.07 -5.08 -20.67
C LYS A 188 -22.95 -6.52 -20.15
N LYS A 189 -22.72 -7.51 -21.02
CA LYS A 189 -22.57 -8.93 -20.64
C LYS A 189 -21.13 -9.33 -20.30
N SER A 190 -20.12 -8.53 -20.66
CA SER A 190 -18.71 -8.84 -20.38
C SER A 190 -18.39 -8.89 -18.87
N ILE A 191 -17.48 -9.78 -18.48
CA ILE A 191 -17.03 -9.95 -17.08
C ILE A 191 -16.46 -8.64 -16.53
N THR A 192 -15.69 -7.91 -17.33
CA THR A 192 -15.15 -6.59 -16.95
C THR A 192 -16.27 -5.61 -16.61
N THR A 193 -17.36 -5.63 -17.38
CA THR A 193 -18.55 -4.78 -17.14
C THR A 193 -19.20 -5.08 -15.82
N LYS A 194 -19.43 -6.37 -15.53
CA LYS A 194 -20.02 -6.82 -14.28
C LYS A 194 -19.14 -6.41 -13.09
N ARG A 195 -17.81 -6.51 -13.24
CA ARG A 195 -16.83 -6.09 -12.23
C ARG A 195 -16.83 -4.59 -11.99
N VAL A 196 -16.76 -3.76 -13.03
CA VAL A 196 -16.84 -2.29 -12.93
C VAL A 196 -18.17 -1.87 -12.29
N GLN A 197 -19.30 -2.43 -12.72
CA GLN A 197 -20.61 -2.12 -12.15
C GLN A 197 -20.71 -2.53 -10.67
N LYS A 198 -20.18 -3.71 -10.30
CA LYS A 198 -20.11 -4.16 -8.89
C LYS A 198 -19.27 -3.19 -8.06
N ALA A 199 -18.07 -2.83 -8.51
CA ALA A 199 -17.18 -1.91 -7.82
C ALA A 199 -17.84 -0.54 -7.60
N ARG A 200 -18.47 0.04 -8.64
CA ARG A 200 -19.23 1.29 -8.54
C ARG A 200 -20.36 1.22 -7.52
N ARG A 201 -21.14 0.13 -7.53
CA ARG A 201 -22.26 -0.06 -6.58
C ARG A 201 -21.77 -0.15 -5.14
N LEU A 202 -20.70 -0.90 -4.90
CA LEU A 202 -20.12 -1.07 -3.56
C LEU A 202 -19.56 0.24 -3.04
N LEU A 203 -18.82 0.99 -3.88
CA LEU A 203 -18.27 2.29 -3.52
C LEU A 203 -19.38 3.29 -3.17
N LYS A 204 -20.46 3.36 -3.97
CA LYS A 204 -21.63 4.23 -3.68
C LYS A 204 -22.34 3.84 -2.38
N ARG A 205 -22.58 2.54 -2.15
CA ARG A 205 -23.25 2.06 -0.93
C ARG A 205 -22.46 2.44 0.31
N TYR A 206 -21.14 2.32 0.24
CA TYR A 206 -20.26 2.67 1.34
C TYR A 206 -20.30 4.16 1.68
N HIS A 207 -20.14 5.05 0.68
CA HIS A 207 -20.25 6.51 0.88
C HIS A 207 -21.58 6.93 1.52
N LYS A 208 -22.69 6.31 1.11
CA LYS A 208 -24.02 6.61 1.68
C LYS A 208 -24.13 6.22 3.17
N ASN A 209 -23.43 5.16 3.58
CA ASN A 209 -23.47 4.68 4.97
C ASN A 209 -22.54 5.53 5.86
N THR A 210 -21.38 5.94 5.37
CA THR A 210 -20.44 6.77 6.14
C THR A 210 -20.97 8.19 6.40
N CYS A 211 -21.72 8.78 5.47
CA CYS A 211 -22.36 10.10 5.67
C CYS A 211 -23.54 10.08 6.66
N LYS A 212 -24.03 8.91 7.09
CA LYS A 212 -25.12 8.79 8.08
C LYS A 212 -24.62 8.55 9.50
N SER A 213 -23.34 8.27 9.66
CA SER A 213 -22.68 7.90 10.92
C SER A 213 -21.65 8.94 11.38
N ALA A 214 -21.59 10.07 10.68
CA ALA A 214 -20.82 11.26 11.03
C ALA A 214 -21.82 12.39 11.34
#